data_AF-N8QDZ8-F1
#
_entry.id   AF-N8QDZ8-F1
#
_cell.length_a   1.000
_cell.length_b   1.000
_cell.length_c   1.000
_cell.angle_alpha   90.00
_cell.angle_beta   90.00
_cell.angle_gamma   90.00
#
_symmetry.space_group_name_H-M   'P 1'
#
loop_
_entity.id
_entity.type
_entity.pdbx_description
1 polymer ?
#
loop_
_entity_poly.entity_id
_entity_poly.type
_entity_poly.pdbx_seq_one_letter_code
_entity_poly.pdbx_strand_id
1 'polypeptide(L)'
;MSFIVLKFSELQKIIYFFLFIAFIIFLLIQGINLLGWLKLSIIQSITPSISLALIVLGFLLRSVTIQHARLAKFIGKPIVHGLWKGYLISNYKNSEGQQIPPIKIYFYVKQTFLITTIKSFTSNQKSESVITALSQNKDTETTNFLYTYKFYRTRNSENKVTFGSGDLSLTDNGKILTGIYWTNSNTCGEIVLNLIDRKCKNIDSFEMANFHFNQNIKVT
;
A
#
# COMPACT_ATOMS: atom_id res chain seq x y z
N MET A 1 4.38 -8.35 9.43
CA MET A 1 5.66 -8.19 8.70
C MET A 1 5.31 -7.62 7.35
N SER A 2 5.81 -6.43 7.03
CA SER A 2 5.64 -5.82 5.72
C SER A 2 6.90 -6.03 4.90
N PHE A 3 6.75 -6.63 3.72
CA PHE A 3 7.85 -6.81 2.79
C PHE A 3 8.07 -5.52 1.99
N ILE A 4 9.32 -5.25 1.67
CA ILE A 4 9.71 -4.14 0.79
C ILE A 4 9.93 -4.75 -0.59
N VAL A 5 9.15 -4.28 -1.56
CA VAL A 5 9.30 -4.65 -2.96
C VAL A 5 9.66 -3.38 -3.73
N LEU A 6 10.88 -3.33 -4.26
CA LEU A 6 11.44 -2.19 -4.99
C LEU A 6 11.88 -2.64 -6.38
N LYS A 7 11.43 -1.94 -7.41
CA LYS A 7 12.00 -2.09 -8.76
C LYS A 7 13.35 -1.36 -8.83
N PHE A 8 14.23 -1.80 -9.72
CA PHE A 8 15.54 -1.16 -9.90
C PHE A 8 15.44 0.34 -10.25
N SER A 9 14.47 0.71 -11.10
CA SER A 9 14.20 2.12 -11.42
C SER A 9 13.72 2.95 -10.23
N GLU A 10 13.02 2.34 -9.28
CA GLU A 10 12.61 2.99 -8.03
C GLU A 10 13.80 3.18 -7.09
N LEU A 11 14.69 2.19 -7.02
CA LEU A 11 15.94 2.28 -6.28
C LEU A 11 16.83 3.42 -6.79
N GLN A 12 16.98 3.55 -8.12
CA GLN A 12 17.71 4.66 -8.72
C GLN A 12 17.13 6.02 -8.32
N LYS A 13 15.80 6.17 -8.31
CA LYS A 13 15.14 7.40 -7.85
C LYS A 13 15.39 7.70 -6.38
N ILE A 14 15.42 6.67 -5.51
CA ILE A 14 15.80 6.85 -4.10
C ILE A 14 17.23 7.40 -4.01
N ILE A 15 18.17 6.86 -4.79
CA ILE A 15 19.57 7.30 -4.78
C ILE A 15 19.67 8.77 -5.22
N TYR A 16 19.00 9.16 -6.31
CA TYR A 16 19.01 10.57 -6.73
C TYR A 16 18.35 11.50 -5.70
N PHE A 17 17.26 11.06 -5.07
CA PHE A 17 16.60 11.83 -4.03
C PHE A 17 17.48 11.97 -2.77
N PHE A 18 18.21 10.92 -2.42
CA PHE A 18 19.20 10.95 -1.35
C PHE A 18 20.31 11.97 -1.63
N LEU A 19 20.92 11.92 -2.81
CA LEU A 19 21.96 12.86 -3.22
C LEU A 19 21.46 14.30 -3.17
N PHE A 20 20.22 14.53 -3.62
CA PHE A 20 19.58 15.84 -3.54
C PHE A 20 19.41 16.32 -2.10
N ILE A 21 18.87 15.48 -1.19
CA ILE A 21 18.72 15.84 0.23
C ILE A 21 20.09 16.12 0.87
N ALA A 22 21.09 15.27 0.61
CA ALA A 22 22.43 15.44 1.14
C ALA A 22 23.06 16.77 0.69
N PHE A 23 22.86 17.14 -0.59
CA PHE A 23 23.32 18.42 -1.12
C PHE A 23 22.62 19.61 -0.45
N ILE A 24 21.30 19.56 -0.25
CA ILE A 24 20.55 20.62 0.43
C ILE A 24 21.01 20.76 1.89
N ILE A 25 21.17 19.65 2.62
CA ILE A 25 21.65 19.69 4.00
C ILE A 25 23.07 20.24 4.06
N PHE A 26 23.93 19.87 3.12
CA PHE A 26 25.27 20.41 3.03
C PHE A 26 25.26 21.93 2.85
N LEU A 27 24.43 22.46 1.94
CA LEU A 27 24.27 23.90 1.75
C LEU A 27 23.75 24.60 3.01
N LEU A 28 22.82 23.98 3.74
CA LEU A 28 22.32 24.51 5.01
C LEU A 28 23.43 24.58 6.07
N ILE A 29 24.24 23.53 6.20
CA ILE A 29 25.37 23.51 7.15
C ILE A 29 26.39 24.59 6.77
N GLN A 30 26.72 24.74 5.48
CA GLN A 30 27.62 25.81 5.04
C GLN A 30 27.04 27.21 5.28
N GLY A 31 25.73 27.40 5.07
CA GLY A 31 25.05 28.64 5.41
C GLY A 31 25.15 28.99 6.90
N ILE A 32 25.04 28.00 7.78
CA ILE A 32 25.19 28.18 9.23
C ILE A 32 26.66 28.43 9.62
N ASN A 33 27.62 27.75 8.96
CA ASN A 33 29.05 28.04 9.14
C ASN A 33 29.39 29.49 8.78
N LEU A 34 28.81 30.02 7.68
CA LEU A 34 29.00 31.42 7.26
C LEU A 34 28.46 32.43 8.28
N LEU A 35 27.40 32.08 9.01
CA LEU A 35 26.85 32.89 10.11
C LEU A 35 27.68 32.81 11.40
N GLY A 36 28.77 32.03 11.42
CA GLY A 36 29.70 31.89 12.54
C GLY A 36 29.20 31.02 13.69
N TRP A 37 28.04 30.37 13.55
CA TRP A 37 27.46 29.50 14.59
C TRP A 37 28.12 28.13 14.64
N LEU A 38 28.70 27.69 13.53
CA LEU A 38 29.46 26.46 13.40
C LEU A 38 30.86 26.79 12.84
N LYS A 39 31.87 26.03 13.25
CA LYS A 39 33.26 26.16 12.75
C LYS A 39 33.71 24.86 12.10
N LEU A 40 32.89 24.32 11.20
CA LEU A 40 33.24 23.12 10.44
C LEU A 40 33.91 23.51 9.12
N SER A 41 34.99 22.81 8.77
CA SER A 41 35.53 22.91 7.42
C SER A 41 34.56 22.32 6.38
N ILE A 42 34.79 22.63 5.11
CA ILE A 42 34.01 22.07 3.99
C ILE A 42 33.99 20.54 4.05
N ILE A 43 35.16 19.92 4.27
CA ILE A 43 35.31 18.46 4.33
C ILE A 43 34.60 17.89 5.57
N GLN A 44 34.73 18.55 6.72
CA GLN A 44 34.08 18.12 7.97
C GLN A 44 32.55 18.20 7.90
N SER A 45 32.00 19.00 7.00
CA SER A 45 30.55 19.15 6.81
C SER A 45 29.93 18.02 5.98
N ILE A 46 30.73 17.24 5.25
CA ILE A 46 30.22 16.16 4.38
C ILE A 46 29.60 15.04 5.20
N THR A 47 30.31 14.52 6.20
CA THR A 47 29.85 13.42 7.06
C THR A 47 28.50 13.72 7.74
N PRO A 48 28.31 14.84 8.45
CA PRO A 48 27.00 15.14 9.06
C PRO A 48 25.90 15.35 8.02
N SER A 49 26.22 15.86 6.82
CA SER A 49 25.24 16.01 5.74
C SER A 49 24.70 14.67 5.27
N ILE A 50 25.59 13.70 5.03
CA ILE A 50 25.25 12.34 4.64
C ILE A 50 24.41 11.65 5.73
N SER A 51 24.86 11.72 6.98
CA SER A 51 24.16 11.10 8.12
C SER A 51 22.76 11.66 8.31
N LEU A 52 22.61 12.99 8.29
CA LEU A 52 21.30 13.63 8.44
C LEU A 52 20.41 13.34 7.23
N ALA A 53 20.97 13.29 6.03
CA ALA A 53 20.23 12.93 4.83
C ALA A 53 19.65 11.51 4.90
N LEU A 54 20.41 10.54 5.43
CA LEU A 54 19.90 9.17 5.62
C LEU A 54 18.74 9.12 6.62
N ILE A 55 18.83 9.88 7.71
CA ILE A 55 17.76 9.95 8.72
C ILE A 55 16.50 10.57 8.11
N VAL A 56 16.63 11.73 7.44
CA VAL A 56 15.51 12.42 6.78
C VAL A 56 14.90 11.53 5.70
N LEU A 57 15.72 10.90 4.86
CA LEU A 57 15.27 10.00 3.82
C LEU A 57 14.50 8.81 4.40
N GLY A 58 15.06 8.13 5.41
CA GLY A 58 14.41 6.98 6.05
C GLY A 58 13.05 7.34 6.64
N PHE A 59 12.95 8.52 7.27
CA PHE A 59 11.69 9.04 7.78
C PHE A 59 10.69 9.32 6.64
N LEU A 60 11.10 10.03 5.59
CA LEU A 60 10.22 10.37 4.47
C LEU A 60 9.69 9.12 3.75
N LEU A 61 10.57 8.17 3.42
CA LEU A 61 10.22 6.97 2.68
C LEU A 61 9.23 6.05 3.44
N ARG A 62 9.31 6.05 4.78
CA ARG A 62 8.45 5.22 5.64
C ARG A 62 7.17 5.92 6.10
N SER A 63 7.23 7.23 6.38
CA SER A 63 6.12 7.95 7.01
C SER A 63 5.15 8.57 6.00
N VAL A 64 5.65 9.01 4.84
CA VAL A 64 4.82 9.71 3.85
C VAL A 64 3.96 8.70 3.10
N THR A 65 2.65 8.88 3.21
CA THR A 65 1.66 8.06 2.49
C THR A 65 1.36 8.70 1.14
N ILE A 66 1.34 7.89 0.08
CA ILE A 66 1.12 8.37 -1.29
C ILE A 66 -0.38 8.48 -1.55
N GLN A 67 -0.93 9.66 -1.28
CA GLN A 67 -2.38 9.91 -1.42
C GLN A 67 -2.74 10.68 -2.70
N HIS A 68 -1.76 11.36 -3.31
CA HIS A 68 -1.97 12.24 -4.45
C HIS A 68 -1.38 11.66 -5.74
N ALA A 69 -2.15 11.72 -6.83
CA ALA A 69 -1.71 11.26 -8.14
C ALA A 69 -0.44 11.96 -8.65
N ARG A 70 -0.25 13.24 -8.31
CA ARG A 70 0.98 13.99 -8.67
C ARG A 70 2.23 13.38 -8.05
N LEU A 71 2.16 13.04 -6.76
CA LEU A 71 3.26 12.41 -6.04
C LEU A 71 3.54 11.01 -6.58
N ALA A 72 2.47 10.25 -6.86
CA ALA A 72 2.57 8.93 -7.49
C ALA A 72 3.26 9.00 -8.86
N LYS A 73 2.92 9.99 -9.70
CA LYS A 73 3.55 10.23 -11.02
C LYS A 73 5.03 10.58 -10.89
N PHE A 74 5.41 11.44 -9.94
CA PHE A 74 6.81 11.80 -9.67
C PHE A 74 7.64 10.55 -9.28
N ILE A 75 7.10 9.76 -8.36
CA ILE A 75 7.72 8.50 -7.91
C ILE A 75 7.72 7.46 -9.04
N GLY A 76 6.78 7.54 -9.98
CA GLY A 76 6.59 6.56 -11.05
C GLY A 76 6.00 5.24 -10.55
N LYS A 77 5.19 5.31 -9.49
CA LYS A 77 4.41 4.17 -8.97
C LYS A 77 2.93 4.45 -9.19
N PRO A 78 2.12 3.45 -9.59
CA PRO A 78 0.68 3.58 -9.58
C PRO A 78 0.14 3.82 -8.17
N ILE A 79 -0.96 4.55 -8.07
CA ILE A 79 -1.59 4.86 -6.78
C ILE A 79 -2.66 3.82 -6.42
N VAL A 80 -2.41 3.06 -5.36
CA VAL A 80 -3.36 2.07 -4.81
C VAL A 80 -3.81 2.43 -3.39
N HIS A 81 -3.20 3.43 -2.76
CA HIS A 81 -3.63 3.89 -1.43
C HIS A 81 -5.11 4.25 -1.39
N GLY A 82 -5.81 3.82 -0.34
CA GLY A 82 -7.18 4.25 -0.08
C GLY A 82 -8.03 3.17 0.55
N LEU A 83 -9.31 3.51 0.75
CA LEU A 83 -10.37 2.60 1.13
C LEU A 83 -11.09 2.14 -0.13
N TRP A 84 -11.28 0.84 -0.24
CA TRP A 84 -11.89 0.17 -1.37
C TRP A 84 -13.02 -0.74 -0.90
N LYS A 85 -14.05 -0.90 -1.71
CA LYS A 85 -15.22 -1.74 -1.42
C LYS A 85 -15.61 -2.55 -2.63
N GLY A 86 -16.00 -3.79 -2.39
CA GLY A 86 -16.77 -4.54 -3.36
C GLY A 86 -17.10 -5.92 -2.84
N TYR A 87 -16.89 -6.92 -3.69
CA TYR A 87 -17.43 -8.26 -3.49
C TYR A 87 -16.42 -9.34 -3.86
N LEU A 88 -16.43 -10.43 -3.10
CA LEU A 88 -15.83 -11.71 -3.45
C LEU A 88 -16.91 -12.61 -4.05
N ILE A 89 -16.67 -13.12 -5.25
CA ILE A 89 -17.55 -14.06 -5.94
C ILE A 89 -16.84 -15.41 -5.90
N SER A 90 -17.22 -16.27 -4.95
CA SER A 90 -16.57 -17.57 -4.80
C SER A 90 -17.12 -18.57 -5.79
N ASN A 91 -16.25 -19.46 -6.27
CA ASN A 91 -16.66 -20.65 -7.00
C ASN A 91 -17.10 -21.81 -6.07
N TYR A 92 -17.03 -21.62 -4.75
CA TYR A 92 -17.46 -22.62 -3.77
C TYR A 92 -18.97 -22.84 -3.85
N LYS A 93 -19.35 -24.12 -3.89
CA LYS A 93 -20.74 -24.58 -3.83
C LYS A 93 -20.99 -25.22 -2.47
N ASN A 94 -22.16 -24.94 -1.89
CA ASN A 94 -22.58 -25.54 -0.63
C ASN A 94 -22.89 -27.05 -0.82
N SER A 95 -23.24 -27.74 0.27
CA SER A 95 -23.60 -29.17 0.25
C SER A 95 -24.79 -29.49 -0.66
N GLU A 96 -25.61 -28.49 -1.01
CA GLU A 96 -26.77 -28.58 -1.90
C GLU A 96 -26.41 -28.23 -3.37
N GLY A 97 -25.13 -27.99 -3.67
CA GLY A 97 -24.65 -27.64 -5.02
C GLY A 97 -24.91 -26.19 -5.44
N GLN A 98 -25.47 -25.35 -4.56
CA GLN A 98 -25.75 -23.94 -4.82
C GLN A 98 -24.53 -23.06 -4.56
N GLN A 99 -24.34 -22.05 -5.40
CA GLN A 99 -23.29 -21.06 -5.22
C GLN A 99 -23.64 -20.13 -4.05
N ILE A 100 -22.65 -19.85 -3.20
CA ILE A 100 -22.84 -18.90 -2.10
C ILE A 100 -23.01 -17.47 -2.63
N PRO A 101 -23.80 -16.62 -1.94
CA PRO A 101 -23.98 -15.23 -2.37
C PRO A 101 -22.65 -14.45 -2.30
N PRO A 102 -22.47 -13.41 -3.14
CA PRO A 102 -21.26 -12.58 -3.12
C PRO A 102 -20.98 -12.00 -1.74
N ILE A 103 -19.73 -12.13 -1.27
CA ILE A 103 -19.32 -11.70 0.06
C ILE A 103 -18.81 -10.26 -0.01
N LYS A 104 -19.47 -9.35 0.71
CA LYS A 104 -19.02 -7.96 0.81
C LYS A 104 -17.65 -7.89 1.48
N ILE A 105 -16.75 -7.12 0.89
CA ILE A 105 -15.39 -6.93 1.39
C ILE A 105 -14.94 -5.48 1.28
N TYR A 106 -14.15 -5.04 2.26
CA TYR A 106 -13.43 -3.78 2.23
C TYR A 106 -11.93 -4.01 2.27
N PHE A 107 -11.19 -3.29 1.44
CA PHE A 107 -9.73 -3.21 1.53
C PHE A 107 -9.33 -1.81 1.98
N TYR A 108 -8.53 -1.73 3.04
CA TYR A 108 -7.75 -0.56 3.36
C TYR A 108 -6.31 -0.78 2.90
N VAL A 109 -5.91 -0.03 1.87
CA VAL A 109 -4.57 -0.11 1.30
C VAL A 109 -3.76 1.08 1.81
N LYS A 110 -2.73 0.83 2.61
CA LYS A 110 -1.73 1.83 2.97
C LYS A 110 -0.55 1.71 2.03
N GLN A 111 -0.22 2.79 1.31
CA GLN A 111 0.90 2.85 0.39
C GLN A 111 1.86 3.96 0.80
N THR A 112 3.09 3.59 1.11
CA THR A 112 4.23 4.50 1.24
C THR A 112 5.17 4.27 0.07
N PHE A 113 6.35 4.91 0.06
CA PHE A 113 7.33 4.66 -0.99
C PHE A 113 7.83 3.21 -0.97
N LEU A 114 8.13 2.70 0.24
CA LEU A 114 8.77 1.40 0.44
C LEU A 114 7.79 0.25 0.62
N ILE A 115 6.62 0.53 1.20
CA ILE A 115 5.72 -0.51 1.70
C ILE A 115 4.32 -0.28 1.16
N THR A 116 3.71 -1.34 0.68
CA THR A 116 2.26 -1.42 0.49
C THR A 116 1.69 -2.47 1.44
N THR A 117 0.56 -2.17 2.08
CA THR A 117 -0.09 -3.08 3.02
C THR A 117 -1.58 -3.03 2.80
N ILE A 118 -2.22 -4.19 2.80
CA ILE A 118 -3.66 -4.35 2.70
C ILE A 118 -4.17 -4.87 4.03
N LYS A 119 -5.16 -4.20 4.60
CA LYS A 119 -6.05 -4.79 5.59
C LYS A 119 -7.36 -5.09 4.90
N SER A 120 -7.82 -6.33 4.97
CA SER A 120 -9.12 -6.71 4.41
C SER A 120 -10.12 -7.07 5.49
N PHE A 121 -11.37 -6.69 5.25
CA PHE A 121 -12.46 -6.84 6.20
C PHE A 121 -13.69 -7.41 5.49
N THR A 122 -14.18 -8.53 5.98
CA THR A 122 -15.55 -9.00 5.76
C THR A 122 -16.31 -8.91 7.08
N SER A 123 -17.62 -9.11 7.08
CA SER A 123 -18.43 -9.06 8.32
C SER A 123 -17.95 -10.05 9.39
N ASN A 124 -17.31 -11.14 8.96
CA ASN A 124 -16.96 -12.27 9.83
C ASN A 124 -15.45 -12.45 10.00
N GLN A 125 -14.63 -11.74 9.21
CA GLN A 125 -13.19 -11.99 9.14
C GLN A 125 -12.42 -10.69 8.92
N LYS A 126 -11.27 -10.60 9.58
CA LYS A 126 -10.25 -9.57 9.37
C LYS A 126 -8.96 -10.26 8.96
N SER A 127 -8.28 -9.70 7.97
CA SER A 127 -6.96 -10.18 7.57
C SER A 127 -6.01 -9.04 7.27
N GLU A 128 -4.72 -9.34 7.35
CA GLU A 128 -3.65 -8.43 6.98
C GLU A 128 -2.75 -9.09 5.93
N SER A 129 -2.34 -8.31 4.93
CA SER A 129 -1.39 -8.76 3.93
C SER A 129 -0.05 -9.06 4.57
N VAL A 130 0.51 -10.20 4.20
CA VAL A 130 1.90 -10.55 4.47
C VAL A 130 2.77 -9.92 3.38
N ILE A 131 2.47 -10.17 2.10
CA ILE A 131 3.25 -9.69 0.96
C ILE A 131 2.35 -8.86 0.05
N THR A 132 2.90 -7.79 -0.52
CA THR A 132 2.27 -7.06 -1.62
C THR A 132 3.31 -6.71 -2.67
N ALA A 133 2.93 -6.75 -3.94
CA ALA A 133 3.76 -6.33 -5.05
C ALA A 133 2.91 -5.54 -6.05
N LEU A 134 3.42 -4.40 -6.47
CA LEU A 134 2.77 -3.55 -7.46
C LEU A 134 3.66 -3.53 -8.71
N SER A 135 3.12 -3.99 -9.84
CA SER A 135 3.85 -4.01 -11.09
C SER A 135 3.08 -3.27 -12.17
N GLN A 136 3.69 -2.21 -12.69
CA GLN A 136 3.25 -1.58 -13.93
C GLN A 136 4.09 -2.11 -15.09
N ASN A 137 3.43 -2.58 -16.14
CA ASN A 137 4.01 -2.78 -17.45
C ASN A 137 3.69 -1.54 -18.32
N LYS A 138 4.74 -0.91 -18.85
CA LYS A 138 4.57 0.30 -19.67
C LYS A 138 4.13 -0.01 -21.09
N ASP A 139 4.51 -1.17 -21.62
CA ASP A 139 4.23 -1.54 -23.01
C ASP A 139 2.76 -1.93 -23.18
N THR A 140 2.17 -2.55 -22.15
CA THR A 140 0.76 -2.96 -22.14
C THR A 140 -0.14 -1.99 -21.36
N GLU A 141 0.44 -0.93 -20.77
CA GLU A 141 -0.22 -0.01 -19.83
C GLU A 141 -0.97 -0.70 -18.67
N THR A 142 -0.65 -1.96 -18.39
CA THR A 142 -1.32 -2.73 -17.34
C THR A 142 -0.64 -2.50 -15.99
N THR A 143 -1.46 -2.36 -14.96
CA THR A 143 -1.00 -2.29 -13.57
C THR A 143 -1.55 -3.46 -12.79
N ASN A 144 -0.68 -4.36 -12.36
CA ASN A 144 -1.03 -5.52 -11.56
C ASN A 144 -0.67 -5.26 -10.10
N PHE A 145 -1.54 -5.72 -9.20
CA PHE A 145 -1.42 -5.62 -7.77
C PHE A 145 -1.60 -7.01 -7.17
N LEU A 146 -0.48 -7.63 -6.85
CA LEU A 146 -0.42 -8.95 -6.25
C LEU A 146 -0.33 -8.82 -4.74
N TYR A 147 -1.03 -9.68 -4.03
CA TYR A 147 -0.96 -9.72 -2.58
C TYR A 147 -1.11 -11.14 -2.05
N THR A 148 -0.50 -11.38 -0.89
CA THR A 148 -0.71 -12.57 -0.08
C THR A 148 -1.11 -12.11 1.31
N TYR A 149 -2.14 -12.72 1.88
CA TYR A 149 -2.65 -12.42 3.21
C TYR A 149 -2.73 -13.68 4.05
N LYS A 150 -2.75 -13.49 5.36
CA LYS A 150 -3.00 -14.55 6.33
C LYS A 150 -4.13 -14.14 7.26
N PHE A 151 -4.94 -15.10 7.64
CA PHE A 151 -5.89 -14.92 8.73
C PHE A 151 -6.03 -16.20 9.54
N TYR A 152 -6.48 -16.03 10.77
CA TYR A 152 -6.74 -17.10 11.70
C TYR A 152 -8.24 -17.33 11.74
N ARG A 153 -8.67 -18.56 11.47
CA ARG A 153 -10.03 -19.00 11.79
C ARG A 153 -9.97 -19.53 13.22
N THR A 154 -10.54 -18.77 14.15
CA THR A 154 -10.62 -19.12 15.58
C THR A 154 -12.05 -19.45 16.03
N ARG A 155 -13.02 -19.37 15.12
CA ARG A 155 -14.43 -19.65 15.40
C ARG A 155 -14.65 -21.17 15.42
N ASN A 156 -15.47 -21.64 16.35
CA ASN A 156 -15.83 -23.06 16.54
C ASN A 156 -14.65 -23.99 16.91
N SER A 157 -13.69 -23.51 17.72
CA SER A 157 -12.53 -24.30 18.17
C SER A 157 -11.58 -24.76 17.07
N GLU A 158 -11.77 -24.29 15.83
CA GLU A 158 -10.75 -24.39 14.80
C GLU A 158 -9.59 -23.45 15.17
N ASN A 159 -8.35 -23.94 15.07
CA ASN A 159 -7.15 -23.11 15.14
C ASN A 159 -6.40 -23.22 13.82
N LYS A 160 -7.07 -22.84 12.72
CA LYS A 160 -6.55 -23.00 11.37
C LYS A 160 -6.03 -21.67 10.83
N VAL A 161 -4.78 -21.70 10.37
CA VAL A 161 -4.18 -20.59 9.61
C VAL A 161 -4.53 -20.79 8.14
N THR A 162 -5.21 -19.81 7.56
CA THR A 162 -5.48 -19.78 6.12
C THR A 162 -4.60 -18.72 5.47
N PHE A 163 -3.89 -19.14 4.42
CA PHE A 163 -3.19 -18.24 3.52
C PHE A 163 -4.02 -18.07 2.27
N GLY A 164 -4.12 -16.84 1.80
CA GLY A 164 -4.71 -16.54 0.50
C GLY A 164 -3.85 -15.57 -0.27
N SER A 165 -4.00 -15.60 -1.59
CA SER A 165 -3.36 -14.65 -2.49
C SER A 165 -4.39 -14.12 -3.49
N GLY A 166 -4.08 -12.97 -4.07
CA GLY A 166 -4.85 -12.44 -5.19
C GLY A 166 -3.95 -11.75 -6.20
N ASP A 167 -4.40 -11.80 -7.44
CA ASP A 167 -3.80 -11.09 -8.58
C ASP A 167 -4.86 -10.16 -9.15
N LEU A 168 -4.64 -8.85 -8.95
CA LEU A 168 -5.60 -7.80 -9.29
C LEU A 168 -5.04 -6.90 -10.37
N SER A 169 -5.85 -6.58 -11.36
CA SER A 169 -5.58 -5.50 -12.30
C SER A 169 -6.20 -4.20 -11.80
N LEU A 170 -5.40 -3.13 -11.78
CA LEU A 170 -5.83 -1.78 -11.47
C LEU A 170 -6.22 -1.08 -12.78
N THR A 171 -7.50 -0.76 -12.92
CA THR A 171 -8.11 -0.19 -14.13
C THR A 171 -8.88 1.10 -13.80
N ASP A 172 -9.51 1.69 -14.81
CA ASP A 172 -10.31 2.94 -14.72
C ASP A 172 -9.54 4.08 -14.01
N ASN A 173 -8.34 4.40 -14.52
CA ASN A 173 -7.47 5.43 -13.96
C ASN A 173 -7.18 5.23 -12.45
N GLY A 174 -7.10 3.97 -12.04
CA GLY A 174 -6.83 3.58 -10.67
C GLY A 174 -8.05 3.57 -9.76
N LYS A 175 -9.27 3.51 -10.29
CA LYS A 175 -10.49 3.50 -9.45
C LYS A 175 -11.06 2.11 -9.25
N ILE A 176 -10.68 1.13 -10.07
CA ILE A 176 -11.22 -0.22 -10.03
C ILE A 176 -10.06 -1.21 -9.88
N LEU A 177 -10.23 -2.17 -8.96
CA LEU A 177 -9.37 -3.33 -8.81
C LEU A 177 -10.19 -4.58 -9.09
N THR A 178 -9.82 -5.34 -10.11
CA THR A 178 -10.52 -6.56 -10.55
C THR A 178 -9.53 -7.70 -10.72
N GLY A 179 -9.90 -8.90 -10.33
CA GLY A 179 -9.06 -10.06 -10.60
C GLY A 179 -9.51 -11.31 -9.87
N ILE A 180 -8.56 -12.18 -9.57
CA ILE A 180 -8.83 -13.48 -8.95
C ILE A 180 -8.16 -13.59 -7.59
N TYR A 181 -8.74 -14.42 -6.73
CA TYR A 181 -8.15 -14.80 -5.45
C TYR A 181 -8.17 -16.33 -5.29
N TRP A 182 -7.25 -16.85 -4.48
CA TRP A 182 -7.21 -18.27 -4.11
C TRP A 182 -6.66 -18.44 -2.70
N THR A 183 -7.00 -19.56 -2.05
CA THR A 183 -6.52 -19.90 -0.70
C THR A 183 -5.97 -21.31 -0.63
N ASN A 184 -5.15 -21.57 0.38
CA ASN A 184 -4.67 -22.92 0.71
C ASN A 184 -5.76 -23.86 1.24
N SER A 185 -7.00 -23.37 1.40
CA SER A 185 -8.17 -24.17 1.77
C SER A 185 -9.06 -24.48 0.55
N ASN A 186 -8.47 -24.47 -0.65
CA ASN A 186 -9.09 -24.80 -1.93
C ASN A 186 -10.33 -23.94 -2.27
N THR A 187 -10.35 -22.69 -1.79
CA THR A 187 -11.35 -21.70 -2.20
C THR A 187 -10.71 -20.70 -3.15
N CYS A 188 -11.36 -20.42 -4.27
CA CYS A 188 -10.98 -19.37 -5.19
C CYS A 188 -12.21 -18.64 -5.71
N GLY A 189 -11.98 -17.65 -6.56
CA GLY A 189 -13.03 -16.85 -7.13
C GLY A 189 -12.53 -15.53 -7.67
N GLU A 190 -13.49 -14.67 -7.96
CA GLU A 190 -13.25 -13.34 -8.48
C GLU A 190 -13.42 -12.30 -7.37
N ILE A 191 -12.70 -11.19 -7.52
CA ILE A 191 -12.79 -10.04 -6.63
C ILE A 191 -12.88 -8.78 -7.47
N VAL A 192 -13.86 -7.95 -7.12
CA VAL A 192 -14.08 -6.65 -7.75
C VAL A 192 -14.18 -5.62 -6.64
N LEU A 193 -13.37 -4.57 -6.71
CA LEU A 193 -13.31 -3.49 -5.73
C LEU A 193 -13.32 -2.13 -6.42
N ASN A 194 -14.13 -1.23 -5.90
CA ASN A 194 -14.18 0.17 -6.30
C ASN A 194 -13.56 1.04 -5.21
N LEU A 195 -12.78 2.03 -5.64
CA LEU A 195 -12.22 3.03 -4.75
C LEU A 195 -13.34 3.87 -4.12
N ILE A 196 -13.31 4.00 -2.81
CA ILE A 196 -14.20 4.90 -2.04
C ILE A 196 -13.49 6.22 -1.81
N ASP A 197 -12.31 6.19 -1.21
CA ASP A 197 -11.59 7.39 -0.79
C ASP A 197 -10.08 7.17 -0.75
N ARG A 198 -9.32 8.14 -1.27
CA ARG A 198 -7.85 8.18 -1.23
C ARG A 198 -7.31 8.79 0.06
N LYS A 199 -8.09 9.60 0.75
CA LYS A 199 -7.65 10.39 1.92
C LYS A 199 -8.06 9.76 3.24
N CYS A 200 -8.55 8.52 3.22
CA CYS A 200 -8.95 7.82 4.44
C CYS A 200 -7.75 7.63 5.39
N LYS A 201 -7.94 7.96 6.66
CA LYS A 201 -6.98 7.64 7.73
C LYS A 201 -7.33 6.28 8.30
N ASN A 202 -6.29 5.50 8.62
CA ASN A 202 -6.31 4.15 9.21
C ASN A 202 -7.69 3.54 9.48
N ILE A 203 -8.06 2.51 8.72
CA ILE A 203 -9.25 1.69 8.94
C ILE A 203 -8.83 0.34 9.53
N ASP A 204 -9.51 -0.11 10.59
CA ASP A 204 -9.14 -1.33 11.31
C ASP A 204 -10.28 -2.33 11.52
N SER A 205 -11.51 -2.02 11.11
CA SER A 205 -12.67 -2.90 11.23
C SER A 205 -13.63 -2.76 10.04
N PHE A 206 -14.51 -3.75 9.89
CA PHE A 206 -15.56 -3.74 8.87
C PHE A 206 -16.56 -2.62 9.13
N GLU A 207 -16.92 -2.41 10.40
CA GLU A 207 -17.88 -1.40 10.86
C GLU A 207 -17.35 0.01 10.56
N MET A 208 -16.07 0.27 10.86
CA MET A 208 -15.42 1.54 10.57
C MET A 208 -15.37 1.80 9.06
N ALA A 209 -15.01 0.79 8.26
CA ALA A 209 -15.01 0.90 6.80
C ALA A 209 -16.41 1.24 6.24
N ASN A 210 -17.44 0.58 6.77
CA ASN A 210 -18.82 0.79 6.36
C ASN A 210 -19.35 2.17 6.79
N PHE A 211 -18.97 2.64 7.97
CA PHE A 211 -19.29 4.00 8.44
C PHE A 211 -18.67 5.07 7.52
N HIS A 212 -17.38 4.94 7.19
CA HIS A 212 -16.70 5.85 6.27
C HIS A 212 -17.33 5.86 4.87
N PHE A 213 -17.71 4.69 4.36
CA PHE A 213 -18.42 4.58 3.10
C PHE A 213 -19.75 5.36 3.12
N ASN A 214 -20.55 5.19 4.18
CA ASN A 214 -21.85 5.87 4.30
C ASN A 214 -21.71 7.39 4.45
N GLN A 215 -20.63 7.89 5.07
CA GLN A 215 -20.37 9.33 5.12
C GLN A 215 -20.02 9.90 3.74
N ASN A 216 -19.19 9.21 2.96
CA ASN A 216 -18.81 9.69 1.63
C ASN A 216 -20.00 9.78 0.67
N ILE A 217 -20.96 8.85 0.73
CA ILE A 217 -22.19 8.92 -0.09
C ILE A 217 -23.00 10.18 0.22
N LYS A 218 -23.04 10.63 1.48
CA LYS A 218 -23.85 11.79 1.88
C LYS A 218 -23.27 13.13 1.42
N VAL A 219 -22.02 13.15 0.96
CA VAL A 219 -21.29 14.36 0.57
C VAL A 219 -21.21 14.52 -0.95
N THR A 220 -21.47 13.44 -1.71
CA THR A 220 -21.71 13.45 -3.17
C THR A 220 -23.17 13.66 -3.50
#